data_AF-A0A6B3G0A2-F1
#
_entry.id   AF-A0A6B3G0A2-F1
#
_cell.length_a   1.000
_cell.length_b   1.000
_cell.length_c   1.000
_cell.angle_alpha   90.00
_cell.angle_beta   90.00
_cell.angle_gamma   90.00
#
_symmetry.space_group_name_H-M   'P 1'
#
loop_
_entity.id
_entity.type
_entity.pdbx_description
1 polymer ?
#
loop_
_entity_poly.entity_id
_entity_poly.type
_entity_poly.pdbx_seq_one_letter_code
_entity_poly.pdbx_strand_id
1 'polypeptide(L)'
;EPPLNPVGTIALLAMAAGLGTASGSVFALVSQVTPQPKVGSVTGIVGAMGGLGGFVPPLVMGAIYSAKDSYAIGFMLLSDLALAGC
;
A
#
# COMPACT_ATOMS: atom_id res chain seq x y z
N GLU A 1 -0.59 28.54 -13.05
CA GLU A 1 0.55 27.84 -12.42
C GLU A 1 0.34 27.79 -10.91
N PRO A 2 0.07 26.61 -10.31
CA PRO A 2 -0.11 26.55 -8.87
C PRO A 2 1.21 26.98 -8.20
N PRO A 3 1.18 27.89 -7.21
CA PRO A 3 2.39 28.28 -6.49
C PRO A 3 3.01 27.04 -5.86
N LEU A 4 4.34 26.93 -5.96
CA LEU A 4 5.13 25.88 -5.32
C LEU A 4 4.94 26.03 -3.81
N ASN A 5 3.93 25.38 -3.23
CA ASN A 5 3.64 25.47 -1.81
C ASN A 5 4.76 24.71 -1.09
N PRO A 6 5.73 25.39 -0.43
CA PRO A 6 6.89 24.73 0.15
C PRO A 6 6.48 23.70 1.20
N VAL A 7 5.33 23.92 1.86
CA VAL A 7 4.74 22.97 2.80
C VAL A 7 4.28 21.68 2.09
N GLY A 8 3.69 21.80 0.91
CA GLY A 8 3.26 20.65 0.09
C GLY A 8 4.44 19.80 -0.37
N THR A 9 5.52 20.43 -0.85
CA THR A 9 6.73 19.70 -1.27
C THR A 9 7.38 18.95 -0.11
N ILE A 10 7.50 19.57 1.07
CA ILE A 10 8.06 18.92 2.26
C ILE A 10 7.17 17.75 2.69
N ALA A 11 5.85 17.94 2.71
CA ALA A 11 4.91 16.88 3.06
C ALA A 11 4.98 15.69 2.10
N LEU A 12 5.07 15.93 0.78
CA LEU A 12 5.20 14.87 -0.21
C LEU A 12 6.54 14.13 -0.11
N LEU A 13 7.64 14.84 0.12
CA LEU A 13 8.95 14.21 0.34
C LEU A 13 8.97 13.37 1.63
N ALA A 14 8.34 13.86 2.70
CA ALA A 14 8.22 13.13 3.96
C ALA A 14 7.38 11.84 3.79
N MET A 15 6.23 11.93 3.09
CA MET A 15 5.44 10.74 2.76
C MET A 15 6.21 9.78 1.85
N ALA A 16 6.88 10.28 0.81
CA ALA A 16 7.67 9.45 -0.09
C ALA A 16 8.80 8.71 0.65
N ALA A 17 9.49 9.39 1.58
CA ALA A 17 10.50 8.79 2.42
C ALA A 17 9.90 7.71 3.36
N GLY A 18 8.78 7.99 4.02
CA GLY A 18 8.10 7.02 4.89
C GLY A 18 7.60 5.79 4.12
N LEU A 19 6.92 5.99 3.00
CA LEU A 19 6.40 4.90 2.15
C LEU A 19 7.54 4.10 1.51
N GLY A 20 8.62 4.77 1.09
CA GLY A 20 9.81 4.14 0.55
C GLY A 20 10.54 3.28 1.57
N THR A 21 10.75 3.80 2.79
CA THR A 21 11.40 3.06 3.89
C THR A 21 10.55 1.90 4.39
N ALA A 22 9.23 2.06 4.47
CA ALA A 22 8.31 0.97 4.80
C ALA A 22 8.37 -0.17 3.77
N SER A 23 8.37 0.16 2.47
CA SER A 23 8.50 -0.87 1.43
C SER A 23 9.87 -1.55 1.48
N GLY A 24 10.94 -0.75 1.66
CA GLY A 24 12.31 -1.26 1.76
C GLY A 24 12.55 -2.15 2.99
N SER A 25 11.94 -1.84 4.13
CA SER A 25 12.09 -2.63 5.35
C SER A 25 11.43 -4.01 5.25
N VAL A 26 10.27 -4.11 4.59
CA VAL A 26 9.60 -5.39 4.33
C VAL A 26 10.45 -6.28 3.41
N PHE A 27 11.00 -5.74 2.33
CA PHE A 27 11.90 -6.49 1.45
C PHE A 27 13.20 -6.90 2.16
N ALA A 28 13.75 -6.05 3.03
CA ALA A 28 14.92 -6.37 3.84
C ALA A 28 14.62 -7.52 4.82
N LEU A 29 13.49 -7.50 5.52
CA LEU A 29 13.06 -8.58 6.41
C LEU A 29 12.84 -9.90 5.67
N VAL A 30 12.18 -9.88 4.52
CA VAL A 30 11.98 -11.08 3.68
C VAL A 30 13.32 -11.69 3.25
N SER A 31 14.31 -10.86 2.94
CA SER A 31 15.65 -11.33 2.55
C SER A 31 16.43 -11.97 3.70
N GLN A 32 16.16 -11.61 4.96
CA GLN A 32 16.80 -12.22 6.14
C GLN A 32 16.19 -13.58 6.50
N VAL A 33 14.89 -13.78 6.24
CA VAL A 33 14.17 -15.02 6.55
C VAL A 33 14.33 -16.07 5.44
N THR A 34 14.71 -15.66 4.23
CA THR A 34 14.78 -16.54 3.05
C THR A 34 16.21 -17.04 2.78
N PRO A 35 16.43 -18.33 2.47
CA PRO A 35 17.74 -18.82 2.04
C PRO A 35 18.24 -18.11 0.78
N GLN A 36 19.53 -17.69 0.75
CA GLN A 36 20.15 -16.98 -0.39
C GLN A 36 19.80 -17.52 -1.79
N PRO A 37 19.76 -18.84 -2.06
CA PRO A 37 19.42 -19.33 -3.40
C PRO A 37 17.95 -19.13 -3.81
N LYS A 38 17.04 -18.78 -2.90
CA LYS A 38 15.59 -18.65 -3.15
C LYS A 38 15.03 -17.24 -2.94
N VAL A 39 15.86 -16.27 -2.56
CA VAL A 39 15.44 -14.87 -2.33
C VAL A 39 14.66 -14.31 -3.51
N GLY A 40 15.12 -14.50 -4.75
CA GLY A 40 14.45 -13.98 -5.94
C GLY A 40 13.04 -14.55 -6.19
N SER A 41 12.83 -15.84 -5.93
CA SER A 41 11.51 -16.46 -6.06
C SER A 41 10.54 -16.00 -4.97
N VAL A 42 11.02 -15.85 -3.73
CA VAL A 42 10.18 -15.41 -2.60
C VAL A 42 9.82 -13.94 -2.73
N THR A 43 10.77 -13.06 -3.08
CA THR A 43 10.49 -11.65 -3.33
C THR A 43 9.58 -11.46 -4.55
N GLY A 44 9.69 -12.32 -5.57
CA GLY A 44 8.77 -12.34 -6.71
C GLY A 44 7.33 -12.68 -6.32
N ILE A 45 7.11 -13.72 -5.50
CA ILE A 45 5.78 -14.10 -5.01
C ILE A 45 5.20 -13.00 -4.09
N VAL A 46 6.01 -12.48 -3.17
CA VAL A 46 5.61 -11.37 -2.29
C VAL A 46 5.26 -10.13 -3.10
N GLY A 47 6.04 -9.79 -4.12
CA GLY A 47 5.76 -8.69 -5.04
C GLY A 47 4.46 -8.89 -5.83
N ALA A 48 4.20 -10.10 -6.32
CA ALA A 48 2.98 -10.44 -7.03
C ALA A 48 1.73 -10.33 -6.13
N MET A 49 1.82 -10.84 -4.89
CA MET A 49 0.76 -10.70 -3.89
C MET A 49 0.56 -9.24 -3.46
N GLY A 50 1.64 -8.46 -3.32
CA GLY A 50 1.56 -7.02 -3.07
C GLY A 50 0.84 -6.27 -4.19
N GLY A 51 1.09 -6.65 -5.45
CA GLY A 51 0.39 -6.12 -6.62
C GLY A 51 -1.11 -6.46 -6.62
N LEU A 52 -1.48 -7.72 -6.37
CA LEU A 52 -2.88 -8.14 -6.26
C LEU A 52 -3.60 -7.48 -5.07
N GLY A 53 -2.92 -7.40 -3.92
CA GLY A 53 -3.42 -6.75 -2.71
C GLY A 53 -3.71 -5.27 -2.91
N GLY A 54 -2.89 -4.57 -3.70
CA GLY A 54 -3.09 -3.15 -4.02
C GLY A 54 -4.38 -2.85 -4.79
N PHE A 55 -4.94 -3.84 -5.50
CA PHE A 55 -6.23 -3.69 -6.21
C PHE A 55 -7.45 -3.99 -5.33
N VAL A 56 -7.28 -4.65 -4.19
CA VAL A 56 -8.38 -4.96 -3.26
C VAL A 56 -9.08 -3.70 -2.75
N PRO A 57 -8.38 -2.66 -2.24
CA PRO A 57 -9.04 -1.45 -1.73
C PRO A 57 -9.90 -0.70 -2.78
N PRO A 58 -9.42 -0.45 -4.02
CA PRO A 58 -10.25 0.10 -5.09
C PRO A 58 -11.45 -0.77 -5.47
N LEU A 59 -11.27 -2.09 -5.50
CA LEU A 59 -12.33 -3.03 -5.88
C LEU A 59 -13.45 -3.08 -4.83
N VAL A 60 -13.08 -3.03 -3.55
CA VAL A 60 -14.02 -2.91 -2.42
C VAL A 60 -14.74 -1.56 -2.45
N MET A 61 -14.02 -0.45 -2.67
CA MET A 61 -14.65 0.87 -2.80
C MET A 61 -15.63 0.94 -3.97
N GLY A 62 -15.27 0.39 -5.14
CA GLY A 62 -16.13 0.35 -6.32
C GLY A 62 -17.40 -0.50 -6.11
N ALA A 63 -17.25 -1.67 -5.48
CA ALA A 63 -18.38 -2.55 -5.16
C ALA A 63 -19.37 -1.90 -4.19
N ILE A 64 -18.87 -1.17 -3.18
CA ILE A 64 -19.71 -0.46 -2.20
C ILE A 64 -20.37 0.77 -2.82
N TYR A 65 -19.62 1.55 -3.61
CA TYR A 65 -20.14 2.74 -4.29
C TYR A 65 -21.32 2.40 -5.20
N SER A 66 -21.23 1.28 -5.93
CA SER A 66 -22.30 0.80 -6.80
C SER A 66 -23.57 0.33 -6.06
N ALA A 67 -23.51 0.11 -4.74
CA ALA A 67 -24.62 -0.45 -3.96
C ALA A 67 -25.33 0.57 -3.06
N LYS A 68 -24.69 1.69 -2.69
CA LYS A 68 -25.18 2.56 -1.60
C LYS A 68 -25.12 4.08 -1.86
N ASP A 69 -24.54 4.54 -2.98
CA ASP A 69 -24.39 5.98 -3.32
C ASP A 69 -23.69 6.83 -2.23
N SER A 70 -23.02 6.19 -1.26
CA SER A 70 -22.38 6.84 -0.11
C SER A 70 -21.01 6.24 0.18
N TYR A 71 -19.97 7.08 0.10
CA TYR A 71 -18.56 6.73 0.29
C TYR A 71 -18.18 6.33 1.74
N ALA A 72 -19.06 6.60 2.72
CA ALA A 72 -18.76 6.41 4.14
C ALA A 72 -18.53 4.93 4.53
N ILE A 73 -19.34 4.01 4.00
CA ILE A 73 -19.14 2.56 4.21
C ILE A 73 -17.85 2.08 3.50
N GLY A 74 -17.51 2.70 2.36
CA GLY A 74 -16.27 2.42 1.63
C GLY A 74 -15.02 2.72 2.45
N PHE A 75 -15.01 3.83 3.17
CA PHE A 75 -13.91 4.16 4.10
C PHE A 75 -13.87 3.24 5.32
N MET A 76 -15.02 2.81 5.84
CA MET A 76 -15.06 1.89 7.00
C MET A 76 -14.48 0.51 6.65
N LEU A 77 -14.86 -0.08 5.51
CA LEU A 77 -14.26 -1.34 5.06
C LEU A 77 -12.77 -1.21 4.70
N LEU A 78 -12.35 -0.04 4.20
CA LEU A 78 -10.94 0.24 3.95
C LEU A 78 -10.13 0.23 5.25
N SER A 79 -10.68 0.81 6.33
CA SER A 79 -10.09 0.76 7.66
C SER A 79 -10.01 -0.66 8.20
N ASP A 80 -11.05 -1.49 8.03
CA ASP A 80 -11.02 -2.90 8.45
C ASP A 80 -10.01 -3.72 7.65
N LEU A 81 -9.88 -3.50 6.34
CA LEU A 81 -8.87 -4.17 5.52
C LEU A 81 -7.44 -3.75 5.91
N ALA A 82 -7.24 -2.46 6.20
CA ALA A 82 -5.96 -1.97 6.71
C ALA A 82 -5.65 -2.54 8.10
N LEU A 83 -6.67 -2.73 8.95
CA LEU A 83 -6.53 -3.36 10.26
C LEU A 83 -6.20 -4.85 10.15
N ALA A 84 -6.85 -5.57 9.23
CA ALA A 84 -6.64 -6.99 8.98
C ALA A 84 -5.33 -7.29 8.24
N GLY A 85 -4.78 -6.30 7.54
CA GLY A 85 -3.48 -6.37 6.86
C GLY A 85 -2.29 -6.00 7.73
N CYS A 86 -2.52 -5.56 8.98
CA CYS A 86 -1.49 -5.23 9.97
C CYS A 86 -1.21 -6.42 10.90
#